data_AF-A0A355DHZ9-F1
#
_entry.id   AF-A0A355DHZ9-F1
#
_cell.length_a   1.000
_cell.length_b   1.000
_cell.length_c   1.000
_cell.angle_alpha   90.00
_cell.angle_beta   90.00
_cell.angle_gamma   90.00
#
_symmetry.space_group_name_H-M   'P 1'
#
loop_
_entity.id
_entity.type
_entity.pdbx_description
1 polymer ?
#
loop_
_entity_poly.entity_id
_entity_poly.type
_entity_poly.pdbx_seq_one_letter_code
_entity_poly.pdbx_strand_id
1 'polypeptide(L)'
;MVERVRFAVALSEHPDAGVAIGEVVGQVLERIGPGPDMAVLFLTAPHVAEAGRLGRVVRETLGARHLLGATAVSVLAHRQEVEETSAMVLWAGHTGPV
;
A
#
# COMPACT_ATOMS: atom_id res chain seq x y z
N MET A 1 -22.57 -16.34 -7.49
CA MET A 1 -22.07 -15.10 -6.85
C MET A 1 -20.58 -15.06 -7.10
N VAL A 2 -20.05 -13.98 -7.69
CA VAL A 2 -18.60 -13.81 -7.80
C VAL A 2 -18.10 -13.44 -6.40
N GLU A 3 -17.16 -14.22 -5.87
CA GLU A 3 -16.52 -13.89 -4.60
C GLU A 3 -15.78 -12.56 -4.76
N ARG A 4 -16.22 -11.52 -4.02
CA ARG A 4 -15.49 -10.24 -4.01
C ARG A 4 -14.23 -10.43 -3.17
N VAL A 5 -13.09 -10.11 -3.76
CA VAL A 5 -11.82 -9.96 -3.03
C VAL A 5 -12.04 -8.97 -1.88
N ARG A 6 -11.89 -9.43 -0.65
CA ARG A 6 -12.11 -8.62 0.56
C ARG A 6 -10.91 -7.74 0.91
N PHE A 7 -9.72 -8.14 0.48
CA PHE A 7 -8.49 -7.40 0.72
C PHE A 7 -7.45 -7.74 -0.35
N ALA A 8 -6.53 -6.82 -0.59
CA ALA A 8 -5.35 -7.01 -1.43
C ALA A 8 -4.13 -6.41 -0.74
N VAL A 9 -2.96 -6.98 -1.04
CA VAL A 9 -1.67 -6.46 -0.61
C VAL A 9 -0.73 -6.43 -1.80
N ALA A 10 0.17 -5.45 -1.85
CA ALA A 10 1.24 -5.36 -2.83
C ALA A 10 2.54 -4.91 -2.15
N LEU A 11 3.66 -5.29 -2.76
CA LEU A 11 5.02 -4.95 -2.35
C LEU A 11 5.76 -4.37 -3.56
N SER A 12 6.55 -3.34 -3.31
CA SER A 12 7.57 -2.84 -4.23
C SER A 12 8.88 -2.69 -3.47
N GLU A 13 9.97 -3.13 -4.09
CA GLU A 13 11.35 -2.92 -3.64
C GLU A 13 12.05 -1.81 -4.44
N HIS A 14 11.29 -1.06 -5.25
CA HIS A 14 11.87 -0.08 -6.14
C HIS A 14 12.48 1.08 -5.33
N PRO A 15 13.73 1.50 -5.64
CA PRO A 15 14.40 2.56 -4.87
C PRO A 15 13.82 3.95 -5.14
N ASP A 16 13.27 4.20 -6.33
CA ASP A 16 12.51 5.41 -6.61
C ASP A 16 11.11 5.34 -5.99
N ALA A 17 10.79 6.30 -5.12
CA ALA A 17 9.55 6.31 -4.37
C ALA A 17 8.31 6.53 -5.26
N GLY A 18 8.45 7.27 -6.37
CA GLY A 18 7.38 7.52 -7.33
C GLY A 18 7.00 6.27 -8.13
N VAL A 19 8.01 5.49 -8.54
CA VAL A 19 7.79 4.19 -9.18
C VAL A 19 7.19 3.21 -8.17
N ALA A 20 7.78 3.10 -6.97
CA ALA A 20 7.32 2.17 -5.95
C ALA A 20 5.85 2.39 -5.56
N ILE A 21 5.43 3.64 -5.37
CA ILE A 21 4.03 3.94 -5.05
C ILE A 21 3.09 3.61 -6.21
N GLY A 22 3.52 3.86 -7.46
CA GLY A 22 2.77 3.51 -8.66
C GLY A 22 2.54 2.00 -8.76
N GLU A 23 3.58 1.21 -8.52
CA GLU A 23 3.52 -0.25 -8.53
C GLU A 23 2.53 -0.79 -7.49
N VAL A 24 2.66 -0.39 -6.22
CA VAL A 24 1.81 -0.94 -5.15
C VAL A 24 0.36 -0.49 -5.28
N VAL A 25 0.10 0.76 -5.69
CA VAL A 25 -1.26 1.27 -5.91
C VAL A 25 -1.91 0.58 -7.10
N GLY A 26 -1.20 0.44 -8.23
CA GLY A 26 -1.70 -0.23 -9.43
C GLY A 26 -2.08 -1.69 -9.14
N GLN A 27 -1.19 -2.44 -8.48
CA GLN A 27 -1.44 -3.84 -8.12
C GLN A 27 -2.62 -4.01 -7.16
N VAL A 28 -2.76 -3.12 -6.17
CA VAL A 28 -3.90 -3.17 -5.24
C VAL A 28 -5.19 -2.81 -5.97
N LEU A 29 -5.18 -1.76 -6.79
CA LEU A 29 -6.35 -1.30 -7.56
C LEU A 29 -6.85 -2.39 -8.52
N GLU A 30 -5.95 -3.11 -9.19
CA GLU A 30 -6.30 -4.22 -10.08
C GLU A 30 -7.01 -5.37 -9.34
N ARG A 31 -6.64 -5.63 -8.08
CA ARG A 31 -7.15 -6.76 -7.30
C ARG A 31 -8.44 -6.47 -6.55
N ILE A 32 -8.54 -5.31 -5.90
CA ILE A 32 -9.68 -4.97 -5.04
C ILE A 32 -10.61 -3.91 -5.66
N GLY A 33 -10.14 -3.16 -6.65
CA GLY A 33 -10.85 -2.01 -7.20
C GLY A 33 -10.73 -0.74 -6.34
N PRO A 34 -11.37 0.35 -6.78
CA PRO A 34 -11.31 1.63 -6.08
C PRO A 34 -12.23 1.65 -4.84
N GLY A 35 -11.98 2.60 -3.95
CA GLY A 35 -12.81 2.88 -2.78
C GLY A 35 -12.76 1.83 -1.66
N PRO A 36 -11.60 1.27 -1.27
CA PRO A 36 -11.52 0.43 -0.09
C PRO A 36 -11.84 1.26 1.17
N ASP A 37 -12.38 0.59 2.18
CA ASP A 37 -12.73 1.24 3.46
C ASP A 37 -11.45 1.67 4.20
N MET A 38 -10.40 0.85 4.09
CA MET A 38 -9.14 1.08 4.76
C MET A 38 -7.96 0.71 3.85
N ALA A 39 -6.91 1.52 3.93
CA ALA A 39 -5.59 1.24 3.40
C ALA A 39 -4.52 1.44 4.48
N VAL A 40 -3.46 0.64 4.43
CA VAL A 40 -2.30 0.75 5.30
C VAL A 40 -1.05 0.76 4.43
N LEU A 41 -0.26 1.83 4.51
CA LEU A 41 0.99 2.00 3.78
C LEU A 41 2.16 1.86 4.75
N PHE A 42 3.00 0.84 4.54
CA PHE A 42 4.25 0.64 5.25
C PHE A 42 5.42 1.11 4.40
N LEU A 43 6.34 1.87 5.00
CA LEU A 43 7.51 2.43 4.32
C LEU A 43 8.79 2.07 5.09
N THR A 44 9.80 1.55 4.40
CA THR A 44 11.15 1.48 4.97
C THR A 44 11.85 2.84 4.90
N ALA A 45 12.94 2.98 5.65
CA ALA A 45 13.65 4.25 5.87
C ALA A 45 13.89 5.11 4.60
N PRO A 46 14.30 4.55 3.44
CA PRO A 46 14.55 5.33 2.22
C PRO A 46 13.36 6.17 1.75
N HIS A 47 12.13 5.76 2.05
CA HIS A 47 10.90 6.40 1.56
C HIS A 47 10.22 7.33 2.59
N VAL A 48 10.69 7.36 3.83
CA VAL A 48 10.01 8.05 4.94
C VAL A 48 9.90 9.55 4.74
N ALA A 49 10.92 10.19 4.16
CA ALA A 49 10.92 11.63 3.89
C ALA A 49 9.75 12.06 2.98
N GLU A 50 9.25 11.14 2.16
CA GLU A 50 8.18 11.39 1.20
C GLU A 50 6.80 10.91 1.69
N ALA A 51 6.69 10.37 2.90
CA ALA A 51 5.48 9.71 3.41
C ALA A 51 4.19 10.53 3.25
N GLY A 52 4.25 11.86 3.43
CA GLY A 52 3.10 12.75 3.24
C GLY A 52 2.60 12.79 1.79
N ARG A 53 3.52 12.91 0.82
CA ARG A 53 3.23 12.80 -0.63
C ARG A 53 2.75 11.38 -0.95
N LEU A 54 3.44 10.40 -0.37
CA LEU A 54 3.14 8.97 -0.26
C LEU A 54 1.63 8.70 -0.14
N GLY A 55 1.14 9.05 1.04
CA GLY A 55 -0.24 8.82 1.43
C GLY A 55 -1.25 9.66 0.66
N ARG A 56 -0.85 10.82 0.11
CA ARG A 56 -1.73 11.61 -0.75
C ARG A 56 -2.00 10.86 -2.07
N VAL A 57 -0.98 10.28 -2.69
CA VAL A 57 -1.14 9.44 -3.90
C VAL A 57 -2.05 8.26 -3.62
N VAL A 58 -1.86 7.53 -2.50
CA VAL A 58 -2.75 6.42 -2.14
C VAL A 58 -4.21 6.87 -2.02
N ARG A 59 -4.47 7.98 -1.31
CA ARG A 59 -5.84 8.50 -1.15
C ARG A 59 -6.46 8.93 -2.47
N GLU A 60 -5.73 9.69 -3.29
CA GLU A 60 -6.24 10.23 -4.55
C GLU A 60 -6.47 9.15 -5.61
N THR A 61 -5.59 8.15 -5.70
CA THR A 61 -5.67 7.12 -6.73
C THR A 61 -6.54 5.94 -6.32
N LEU A 62 -6.42 5.46 -5.08
CA LEU A 62 -7.18 4.30 -4.61
C LEU A 62 -8.57 4.70 -4.07
N GLY A 63 -8.76 5.96 -3.66
CA GLY A 63 -10.01 6.43 -3.06
C GLY A 63 -10.28 5.85 -1.67
N ALA A 64 -9.24 5.43 -0.95
CA ALA A 64 -9.37 4.81 0.36
C ALA A 64 -10.00 5.78 1.38
N ARG A 65 -11.05 5.32 2.09
CA ARG A 65 -11.75 6.17 3.09
C ARG A 65 -10.86 6.47 4.29
N HIS A 66 -10.13 5.49 4.78
CA HIS A 66 -9.15 5.64 5.85
C HIS A 66 -7.77 5.20 5.36
N LEU A 67 -6.74 5.99 5.69
CA LEU A 67 -5.35 5.65 5.40
C LEU A 67 -4.52 5.74 6.67
N LEU A 68 -3.90 4.63 7.04
CA LEU A 68 -2.85 4.57 8.05
C LEU A 68 -1.48 4.49 7.36
N GLY A 69 -0.52 5.23 7.91
CA GLY A 69 0.89 5.14 7.51
C GLY A 69 1.72 4.60 8.67
N ALA A 70 2.66 3.71 8.38
CA ALA A 70 3.62 3.21 9.34
C ALA A 70 5.03 3.17 8.72
N THR A 71 6.03 3.62 9.47
CA THR A 71 7.42 3.39 9.11
C THR A 71 7.86 2.05 9.69
N ALA A 72 8.78 1.37 9.01
CA ALA A 72 9.28 0.08 9.45
C ALA A 72 10.76 -0.10 9.11
N VAL A 73 11.44 -0.96 9.87
CA VAL A 73 12.81 -1.40 9.54
C VAL A 73 12.77 -2.51 8.48
N SER A 74 11.75 -3.38 8.57
CA SER A 74 11.46 -4.46 7.64
C SER A 74 9.99 -4.44 7.27
N VAL A 75 9.64 -4.85 6.05
CA VAL A 75 8.26 -5.01 5.61
C VAL A 75 8.03 -6.42 5.05
N LEU A 76 6.81 -6.92 5.20
CA LEU A 76 6.42 -8.24 4.72
C LEU A 76 5.13 -8.16 3.90
N ALA A 77 5.13 -8.81 2.75
CA ALA A 77 3.92 -9.06 1.98
C ALA A 77 3.98 -10.43 1.33
N HIS A 78 2.80 -11.05 1.17
CA HIS A 78 2.66 -12.38 0.60
C HIS A 78 3.45 -13.43 1.41
N ARG A 79 4.66 -13.78 0.96
CA ARG A 79 5.58 -14.74 1.59
C ARG A 79 7.02 -14.24 1.55
N GLN A 80 7.20 -12.93 1.38
CA GLN A 80 8.49 -12.29 1.21
C GLN A 80 8.64 -11.20 2.27
N GLU A 81 9.78 -11.25 2.95
CA GLU A 81 10.28 -10.19 3.82
C GLU A 81 11.35 -9.40 3.08
N VAL A 82 11.36 -8.09 3.31
CA VAL A 82 12.36 -7.17 2.78
C VAL A 82 12.91 -6.32 3.92
N GLU A 83 14.21 -6.46 4.18
CA GLU A 83 14.94 -5.79 5.25
C GLU A 83 16.08 -4.93 4.67
N GLU A 84 16.47 -3.89 5.40
CA GLU A 84 17.62 -3.00 5.15
C GLU A 84 17.64 -2.23 3.80
N THR A 85 16.65 -2.45 2.93
CA THR A 85 16.57 -1.82 1.60
C THR A 85 15.29 -1.00 1.42
N SER A 86 15.20 -0.31 0.28
CA SER A 86 14.00 0.41 -0.15
C SER A 86 12.84 -0.55 -0.36
N ALA A 87 11.75 -0.36 0.39
CA ALA A 87 10.55 -1.14 0.21
C ALA A 87 9.28 -0.39 0.67
N MET A 88 8.18 -0.70 -0.02
CA MET A 88 6.83 -0.23 0.32
C MET A 88 5.86 -1.40 0.28
N VAL A 89 5.02 -1.51 1.31
CA VAL A 89 3.87 -2.43 1.31
C VAL A 89 2.59 -1.62 1.41
N LEU A 90 1.65 -1.88 0.50
CA LEU A 90 0.30 -1.34 0.57
C LEU A 90 -0.68 -2.49 0.77
N TRP A 91 -1.39 -2.47 1.88
CA TRP A 91 -2.56 -3.30 2.12
C TRP A 91 -3.83 -2.47 1.98
N ALA A 92 -4.88 -3.01 1.39
CA ALA A 92 -6.20 -2.40 1.36
C ALA A 92 -7.31 -3.43 1.55
N GLY A 93 -8.42 -3.01 2.15
CA GLY A 93 -9.53 -3.90 2.46
C GLY A 93 -10.90 -3.24 2.47
N HIS A 94 -11.90 -4.04 2.10
CA HIS A 94 -13.31 -3.79 2.38
C HIS A 94 -13.66 -4.39 3.74
N THR A 95 -13.52 -3.59 4.78
CA THR A 95 -13.82 -3.98 6.16
C THR A 95 -15.32 -3.90 6.46
N GLY A 96 -16.07 -3.17 5.65
CA GLY A 96 -17.43 -2.75 5.98
C GLY A 96 -17.43 -1.48 6.86
N PRO A 97 -18.61 -1.04 7.31
CA PRO A 97 -18.73 0.12 8.19
C PRO A 97 -17.84 -0.03 9.43
N VAL A 98 -17.11 1.05 9.76
CA VAL A 98 -16.29 1.19 10.97
C VAL A 98 -16.98 2.16 11.92
#